data_AF-A0A7K7VSG2-F1
#
_entry.id   AF-A0A7K7VSG2-F1
#
_cell.length_a   1.000
_cell.length_b   1.000
_cell.length_c   1.000
_cell.angle_alpha   90.00
_cell.angle_beta   90.00
_cell.angle_gamma   90.00
#
_symmetry.space_group_name_H-M   'P 1'
#
loop_
_entity.id
_entity.type
_entity.pdbx_description
1 polymer ?
#
loop_
_entity_poly.entity_id
_entity_poly.type
_entity_poly.pdbx_seq_one_letter_code
_entity_poly.pdbx_strand_id
1 'polypeptide(L)'
;ANSSQTKTLSFLLGGFPAWESTQVWGAVPLCSAYLLALLGNCTILSIIKAERSLHAPMYLLLAMLAVADLGLCTSTFPSLLVMLWLKAREVGFGTCLAQMFFIHTFTDIESAVILAMAFDRYVAIYHPLRYSSILTNSVIMKICAAIITRTILIQIPLPVLLTRLCFTRASRLSHPYCLHPDIIKHSGSDTRINNVYGLFVLISTLGLDLFFVLLSYVLILKAILNIATWRERLKALNTCISHICAVLLFFIPMICLSTLHRLGKRVSPQVYTLVANLHFLAPPLLNPIVYSVKTKVIRRRILGMFHQRG
;
A
#
# COMPACT_ATOMS: atom_id res chain seq x y z
N ALA A 1 23.26 -11.55 41.35
CA ALA A 1 24.12 -11.12 40.23
C ALA A 1 23.29 -10.26 39.29
N ASN A 2 23.54 -8.95 39.27
CA ASN A 2 22.93 -7.99 38.37
C ASN A 2 23.49 -8.21 36.96
N SER A 3 22.73 -8.88 36.09
CA SER A 3 23.01 -8.86 34.65
C SER A 3 22.27 -7.66 34.04
N SER A 4 23.06 -6.64 33.72
CA SER A 4 22.69 -5.54 32.83
C SER A 4 22.04 -6.09 31.56
N GLN A 5 20.71 -5.97 31.44
CA GLN A 5 19.99 -6.18 30.19
C GLN A 5 20.39 -5.07 29.21
N THR A 6 21.40 -5.35 28.38
CA THR A 6 21.81 -4.47 27.30
C THR A 6 20.70 -4.44 26.24
N LYS A 7 19.90 -3.37 26.28
CA LYS A 7 18.91 -2.98 25.27
C LYS A 7 19.59 -2.49 23.98
N THR A 8 20.26 -3.38 23.27
CA THR A 8 20.60 -3.12 21.87
C THR A 8 20.45 -4.40 21.08
N LEU A 9 19.23 -4.61 20.59
CA LEU A 9 18.91 -5.72 19.72
C LEU A 9 18.96 -5.28 18.26
N SER A 10 19.55 -6.13 17.45
CA SER A 10 19.45 -6.08 16.00
C SER A 10 18.65 -7.28 15.51
N PHE A 11 17.93 -7.08 14.42
CA PHE A 11 17.23 -8.13 13.69
C PHE A 11 18.02 -8.51 12.46
N LEU A 12 18.03 -9.79 12.14
CA LEU A 12 18.49 -10.28 10.85
C LEU A 12 17.28 -10.33 9.92
N LEU A 13 17.22 -9.41 8.96
CA LEU A 13 16.22 -9.43 7.91
C LEU A 13 16.31 -10.75 7.13
N GLY A 14 15.16 -11.37 6.91
CA GLY A 14 15.04 -12.60 6.14
C GLY A 14 15.27 -12.31 4.66
N GLY A 15 16.16 -13.08 4.05
CA GLY A 15 16.36 -13.06 2.60
C GLY A 15 15.75 -14.30 1.95
N PHE A 16 15.63 -14.27 0.63
CA PHE A 16 15.30 -15.44 -0.18
C PHE A 16 16.33 -16.56 0.11
N PRO A 17 15.93 -17.70 0.73
CA PRO A 17 16.88 -18.78 1.04
C PRO A 17 17.44 -19.45 -0.23
N ALA A 18 16.85 -19.21 -1.40
CA ALA A 18 17.19 -19.85 -2.66
C ALA A 18 18.07 -19.01 -3.60
N TRP A 19 18.39 -17.75 -3.27
CA TRP A 19 19.16 -16.85 -4.16
C TRP A 19 20.62 -16.66 -3.76
N GLU A 20 21.15 -17.44 -2.83
CA GLU A 20 22.57 -17.29 -2.42
C GLU A 20 23.57 -17.54 -3.56
N SER A 21 23.15 -18.21 -4.66
CA SER A 21 23.94 -18.36 -5.90
C SER A 21 23.48 -17.48 -7.10
N THR A 22 22.29 -16.86 -7.06
CA THR A 22 21.68 -16.09 -8.18
C THR A 22 21.23 -14.66 -7.78
N GLN A 23 21.66 -14.20 -6.60
CA GLN A 23 21.22 -12.97 -5.92
C GLN A 23 21.23 -11.71 -6.79
N VAL A 24 22.21 -11.58 -7.69
CA VAL A 24 22.36 -10.42 -8.57
C VAL A 24 21.26 -10.39 -9.64
N TRP A 25 20.90 -11.54 -10.23
CA TRP A 25 19.92 -11.63 -11.31
C TRP A 25 18.48 -11.40 -10.84
N GLY A 26 18.16 -11.76 -9.58
CA GLY A 26 16.86 -11.46 -8.97
C GLY A 26 16.74 -10.01 -8.47
N ALA A 27 17.87 -9.38 -8.12
CA ALA A 27 17.89 -8.01 -7.62
C ALA A 27 17.59 -6.98 -8.72
N VAL A 28 18.13 -7.16 -9.91
CA VAL A 28 17.95 -6.25 -11.05
C VAL A 28 16.46 -6.00 -11.40
N PRO A 29 15.60 -7.02 -11.63
CA PRO A 29 14.20 -6.80 -11.97
C PRO A 29 13.40 -6.18 -10.81
N LEU A 30 13.77 -6.47 -9.57
CA LEU A 30 13.10 -5.90 -8.41
C LEU A 30 13.47 -4.42 -8.26
N CYS A 31 14.75 -4.08 -8.36
CA CYS A 31 15.22 -2.70 -8.35
C CYS A 31 14.66 -1.87 -9.51
N SER A 32 14.58 -2.44 -10.71
CA SER A 32 13.98 -1.75 -11.85
C SER A 32 12.49 -1.49 -11.62
N ALA A 33 11.75 -2.45 -11.07
CA ALA A 33 10.35 -2.27 -10.73
C ALA A 33 10.13 -1.17 -9.68
N TYR A 34 10.97 -1.10 -8.63
CA TYR A 34 10.92 -0.02 -7.64
C TYR A 34 11.21 1.35 -8.26
N LEU A 35 12.23 1.45 -9.12
CA LEU A 35 12.55 2.70 -9.82
C LEU A 35 11.41 3.13 -10.76
N LEU A 36 10.79 2.17 -11.46
CA LEU A 36 9.63 2.44 -12.31
C LEU A 36 8.41 2.90 -11.49
N ALA A 37 8.16 2.29 -10.33
CA ALA A 37 7.10 2.72 -9.42
C ALA A 37 7.34 4.15 -8.91
N LEU A 38 8.57 4.47 -8.49
CA LEU A 38 8.96 5.83 -8.09
C LEU A 38 8.76 6.82 -9.24
N LEU A 39 9.27 6.51 -10.43
CA LEU A 39 9.16 7.37 -11.60
C LEU A 39 7.70 7.58 -12.01
N GLY A 40 6.89 6.53 -12.04
CA GLY A 40 5.48 6.57 -12.40
C GLY A 40 4.67 7.47 -11.47
N ASN A 41 4.81 7.26 -10.15
CA ASN A 41 4.08 8.05 -9.16
C ASN A 41 4.55 9.51 -9.10
N CYS A 42 5.86 9.76 -9.20
CA CYS A 42 6.40 11.12 -9.34
C CYS A 42 5.89 11.84 -10.59
N THR A 43 5.76 11.11 -11.71
CA THR A 43 5.22 11.66 -12.96
C THR A 43 3.74 12.05 -12.80
N ILE A 44 2.92 11.19 -12.17
CA ILE A 44 1.52 11.52 -11.88
C ILE A 44 1.43 12.79 -11.04
N LEU A 45 2.18 12.87 -9.94
CA LEU A 45 2.17 14.03 -9.07
C LEU A 45 2.59 15.31 -9.81
N SER A 46 3.61 15.22 -10.65
CA SER A 46 4.08 16.34 -11.47
C SER A 46 3.01 16.82 -12.44
N ILE A 47 2.30 15.89 -13.10
CA ILE A 47 1.21 16.21 -14.02
C ILE A 47 0.04 16.87 -13.30
N ILE A 48 -0.39 16.30 -12.16
CA ILE A 48 -1.50 16.87 -11.36
C ILE A 48 -1.13 18.27 -10.88
N LYS A 49 0.09 18.48 -10.40
CA LYS A 49 0.58 19.78 -9.93
C LYS A 49 0.66 20.82 -11.06
N ALA A 50 1.08 20.41 -12.26
CA ALA A 50 1.24 21.32 -13.39
C ALA A 50 -0.11 21.71 -14.04
N GLU A 51 -1.10 20.81 -13.99
CA GLU A 51 -2.33 20.94 -14.75
C GLU A 51 -3.50 21.32 -13.84
N ARG A 52 -3.82 22.62 -13.76
CA ARG A 52 -4.92 23.13 -12.91
C ARG A 52 -6.28 22.49 -13.22
N SER A 53 -6.50 22.07 -14.47
CA SER A 53 -7.74 21.37 -14.86
C SER A 53 -7.91 19.99 -14.19
N LEU A 54 -6.82 19.43 -13.65
CA LEU A 54 -6.83 18.20 -12.86
C LEU A 54 -7.02 18.46 -11.36
N HIS A 55 -7.17 19.69 -10.87
CA HIS A 55 -7.45 19.96 -9.45
C HIS A 55 -8.93 19.69 -9.08
N ALA A 56 -9.40 18.49 -9.40
CA ALA A 56 -10.74 18.00 -9.09
C ALA A 56 -10.65 16.85 -8.05
N PRO A 57 -11.75 16.55 -7.33
CA PRO A 57 -11.79 15.59 -6.23
C PRO A 57 -11.03 14.28 -6.45
N MET A 58 -11.37 13.55 -7.52
CA MET A 58 -10.75 12.27 -7.86
C MET A 58 -9.22 12.36 -8.04
N TYR A 59 -8.71 13.44 -8.63
CA TYR A 59 -7.27 13.58 -8.87
C TYR A 59 -6.51 14.04 -7.63
N LEU A 60 -7.15 14.75 -6.70
CA LEU A 60 -6.56 15.02 -5.39
C LEU A 60 -6.41 13.72 -4.58
N LEU A 61 -7.41 12.83 -4.66
CA LEU A 61 -7.30 11.47 -4.11
C LEU A 61 -6.20 10.66 -4.80
N LEU A 62 -6.11 10.75 -6.13
CA LEU A 62 -5.03 10.10 -6.89
C LEU A 62 -3.63 10.61 -6.49
N ALA A 63 -3.49 11.90 -6.23
CA ALA A 63 -2.24 12.46 -5.73
C ALA A 63 -1.90 11.90 -4.34
N MET A 64 -2.88 11.76 -3.45
CA MET A 64 -2.68 11.14 -2.14
C MET A 64 -2.29 9.66 -2.26
N LEU A 65 -2.90 8.93 -3.19
CA LEU A 65 -2.54 7.54 -3.50
C LEU A 65 -1.08 7.45 -3.97
N ALA A 66 -0.67 8.31 -4.90
CA ALA A 66 0.70 8.34 -5.40
C ALA A 66 1.71 8.70 -4.29
N VAL A 67 1.36 9.56 -3.34
CA VAL A 67 2.20 9.84 -2.16
C VAL A 67 2.32 8.61 -1.26
N ALA A 68 1.23 7.87 -1.04
CA ALA A 68 1.26 6.63 -0.27
C ALA A 68 2.13 5.57 -0.95
N ASP A 69 1.99 5.40 -2.27
CA ASP A 69 2.79 4.49 -3.09
C ASP A 69 4.29 4.82 -3.00
N LEU A 70 4.66 6.11 -3.11
CA LEU A 70 6.04 6.56 -2.91
C LEU A 70 6.55 6.29 -1.49
N GLY A 71 5.71 6.54 -0.48
CA GLY A 71 6.02 6.24 0.91
C GLY A 71 6.30 4.76 1.15
N LEU A 72 5.50 3.89 0.55
CA LEU A 72 5.67 2.45 0.62
C LEU A 72 6.98 2.01 -0.07
N CYS A 73 7.22 2.48 -1.31
CA CYS A 73 8.46 2.21 -2.03
C CYS A 73 9.70 2.68 -1.25
N THR A 74 9.68 3.90 -0.72
CA THR A 74 10.82 4.45 0.05
C THR A 74 11.05 3.76 1.38
N SER A 75 10.01 3.15 1.97
CA SER A 75 10.13 2.39 3.22
C SER A 75 10.66 0.98 3.00
N THR A 76 10.34 0.31 1.89
CA THR A 76 10.74 -1.08 1.63
C THR A 76 12.01 -1.19 0.79
N PHE A 77 12.20 -0.32 -0.19
CA PHE A 77 13.29 -0.40 -1.17
C PHE A 77 14.70 -0.32 -0.57
N PRO A 78 15.00 0.59 0.38
CA PRO A 78 16.36 0.72 0.92
C PRO A 78 16.84 -0.55 1.64
N SER A 79 16.01 -1.16 2.50
CA SER A 79 16.38 -2.38 3.22
C SER A 79 16.60 -3.56 2.26
N LEU A 80 15.76 -3.64 1.22
CA LEU A 80 15.91 -4.63 0.17
C LEU A 80 17.21 -4.43 -0.63
N LEU A 81 17.55 -3.19 -0.97
CA LEU A 81 18.78 -2.85 -1.69
C LEU A 81 20.03 -3.19 -0.87
N VAL A 82 20.04 -2.81 0.41
CA VAL A 82 21.12 -3.12 1.37
C VAL A 82 21.31 -4.63 1.49
N MET A 83 20.21 -5.39 1.60
CA MET A 83 20.26 -6.84 1.66
C MET A 83 20.83 -7.47 0.38
N LEU A 84 20.42 -6.99 -0.80
CA LEU A 84 20.77 -7.58 -2.09
C LEU A 84 22.18 -7.20 -2.56
N TRP A 85 22.60 -5.94 -2.39
CA TRP A 85 23.89 -5.46 -2.86
C TRP A 85 25.01 -5.53 -1.80
N LEU A 86 24.72 -5.12 -0.57
CA LEU A 86 25.76 -5.04 0.48
C LEU A 86 25.91 -6.34 1.26
N LYS A 87 25.05 -7.34 1.01
CA LYS A 87 24.94 -8.60 1.77
C LYS A 87 24.77 -8.41 3.29
N ALA A 88 24.47 -7.18 3.70
CA ALA A 88 24.20 -6.82 5.08
C ALA A 88 22.73 -7.13 5.38
N ARG A 89 22.50 -8.06 6.30
CA ARG A 89 21.16 -8.48 6.71
C ARG A 89 20.76 -7.93 8.08
N GLU A 90 21.66 -7.22 8.75
CA GLU A 90 21.43 -6.73 10.11
C GLU A 90 20.79 -5.33 10.09
N VAL A 91 19.67 -5.19 10.80
CA VAL A 91 18.96 -3.92 10.98
C VAL A 91 18.80 -3.66 12.47
N GLY A 92 19.09 -2.44 12.92
CA GLY A 92 18.89 -2.05 14.31
C GLY A 92 17.40 -2.03 14.69
N PHE A 93 17.07 -2.37 15.93
CA PHE A 93 15.70 -2.38 16.45
C PHE A 93 14.91 -1.09 16.14
N GLY A 94 15.50 0.08 16.38
CA GLY A 94 14.87 1.37 16.10
C GLY A 94 14.55 1.58 14.63
N THR A 95 15.49 1.25 13.73
CA THR A 95 15.29 1.30 12.28
C THR A 95 14.20 0.35 11.82
N CYS A 96 14.14 -0.85 12.41
CA CYS A 96 13.10 -1.84 12.12
C CYS A 96 11.70 -1.34 12.51
N LEU A 97 11.57 -0.75 13.70
CA LEU A 97 10.31 -0.17 14.16
C LEU A 97 9.87 1.02 13.29
N ALA A 98 10.81 1.89 12.91
CA ALA A 98 10.52 2.99 12.01
C ALA A 98 10.05 2.49 10.64
N GLN A 99 10.77 1.54 10.05
CA GLN A 99 10.38 0.91 8.79
C GLN A 99 8.98 0.29 8.87
N MET A 100 8.71 -0.49 9.92
CA MET A 100 7.42 -1.12 10.14
C MET A 100 6.29 -0.07 10.26
N PHE A 101 6.51 1.00 11.02
CA PHE A 101 5.55 2.08 11.18
C PHE A 101 5.21 2.73 9.84
N PHE A 102 6.22 3.09 9.03
CA PHE A 102 5.97 3.72 7.74
C PHE A 102 5.28 2.77 6.75
N ILE A 103 5.72 1.51 6.65
CA ILE A 103 5.08 0.51 5.77
C ILE A 103 3.59 0.43 6.10
N HIS A 104 3.23 0.17 7.36
CA HIS A 104 1.82 0.00 7.71
C HIS A 104 1.02 1.31 7.61
N THR A 105 1.62 2.46 7.95
CA THR A 105 0.97 3.77 7.78
C THR A 105 0.63 4.03 6.31
N PHE A 106 1.58 3.82 5.39
CA PHE A 106 1.33 4.06 3.97
C PHE A 106 0.34 3.06 3.36
N THR A 107 0.39 1.79 3.77
CA THR A 107 -0.61 0.78 3.35
C THR A 107 -2.02 1.12 3.84
N ASP A 108 -2.18 1.60 5.08
CA ASP A 108 -3.48 2.03 5.58
C ASP A 108 -3.99 3.30 4.87
N ILE A 109 -3.10 4.25 4.59
CA ILE A 109 -3.46 5.43 3.79
C ILE A 109 -3.91 4.99 2.39
N GLU A 110 -3.18 4.10 1.74
CA GLU A 110 -3.53 3.57 0.41
C GLU A 110 -4.95 2.96 0.41
N SER A 111 -5.25 2.09 1.39
CA SER A 111 -6.56 1.47 1.55
C SER A 111 -7.68 2.49 1.75
N ALA A 112 -7.46 3.47 2.64
CA ALA A 112 -8.44 4.50 2.95
C ALA A 112 -8.67 5.45 1.76
N VAL A 113 -7.65 5.73 0.96
CA VAL A 113 -7.78 6.50 -0.29
C VAL A 113 -8.54 5.70 -1.34
N ILE A 114 -8.30 4.38 -1.46
CA ILE A 114 -9.09 3.49 -2.31
C ILE A 114 -10.56 3.52 -1.91
N LEU A 115 -10.87 3.53 -0.61
CA LEU A 115 -12.24 3.72 -0.11
C LEU A 115 -12.81 5.09 -0.51
N ALA A 116 -12.07 6.18 -0.29
CA ALA A 116 -12.52 7.52 -0.65
C ALA A 116 -12.80 7.64 -2.16
N MET A 117 -11.98 7.01 -3.00
CA MET A 117 -12.22 6.93 -4.45
C MET A 117 -13.47 6.10 -4.78
N ALA A 118 -13.76 5.02 -4.04
CA ALA A 118 -15.00 4.25 -4.19
C ALA A 118 -16.23 5.12 -3.92
N PHE A 119 -16.17 5.90 -2.84
CA PHE A 119 -17.22 6.83 -2.46
C PHE A 119 -17.40 7.95 -3.49
N ASP A 120 -16.31 8.51 -4.01
CA ASP A 120 -16.34 9.48 -5.11
C ASP A 120 -17.07 8.92 -6.34
N ARG A 121 -16.73 7.70 -6.78
CA ARG A 121 -17.41 7.02 -7.89
C ARG A 121 -18.88 6.77 -7.60
N TYR A 122 -19.22 6.38 -6.37
CA TYR A 122 -20.59 6.18 -5.94
C TYR A 122 -21.42 7.48 -6.08
N VAL A 123 -20.94 8.59 -5.52
CA VAL A 123 -21.67 9.87 -5.59
C VAL A 123 -21.77 10.36 -7.03
N ALA A 124 -20.71 10.19 -7.83
CA ALA A 124 -20.71 10.60 -9.25
C ALA A 124 -21.76 9.85 -10.08
N ILE A 125 -22.01 8.58 -9.79
CA ILE A 125 -22.96 7.74 -10.55
C ILE A 125 -24.38 7.84 -9.98
N TYR A 126 -24.52 7.80 -8.66
CA TYR A 126 -25.83 7.76 -8.01
C TYR A 126 -26.47 9.16 -7.88
N HIS A 127 -25.66 10.22 -7.73
CA HIS A 127 -26.13 11.60 -7.54
C HIS A 127 -25.40 12.61 -8.45
N PRO A 128 -25.43 12.45 -9.78
CA PRO A 128 -24.64 13.26 -10.71
C PRO A 128 -24.94 14.77 -10.60
N LEU A 129 -26.21 15.16 -10.38
CA LEU A 129 -26.60 16.57 -10.26
C LEU A 129 -26.10 17.24 -8.97
N ARG A 130 -25.85 16.46 -7.91
CA ARG A 130 -25.39 16.97 -6.61
C ARG A 130 -23.89 16.74 -6.39
N TYR A 131 -23.20 16.05 -7.29
CA TYR A 131 -21.79 15.68 -7.14
C TYR A 131 -20.89 16.88 -6.82
N SER A 132 -21.01 17.98 -7.57
CA SER A 132 -20.19 19.19 -7.36
C SER A 132 -20.49 19.94 -6.05
N SER A 133 -21.67 19.73 -5.48
CA SER A 133 -22.06 20.32 -4.19
C SER A 133 -21.61 19.44 -3.00
N ILE A 134 -21.67 18.12 -3.16
CA ILE A 134 -21.28 17.15 -2.12
C ILE A 134 -19.75 17.01 -2.05
N LEU A 135 -19.10 16.70 -3.18
CA LEU A 135 -17.65 16.51 -3.26
C LEU A 135 -16.98 17.79 -3.77
N THR A 136 -16.82 18.75 -2.86
CA THR A 136 -15.98 19.92 -3.10
C THR A 136 -14.51 19.61 -2.80
N ASN A 137 -13.59 20.40 -3.35
CA ASN A 137 -12.16 20.28 -3.02
C ASN A 137 -11.90 20.45 -1.51
N SER A 138 -12.67 21.31 -0.82
CA SER A 138 -12.56 21.48 0.63
C SER A 138 -12.93 20.20 1.38
N VAL A 139 -14.02 19.52 0.98
CA VAL A 139 -14.43 18.25 1.57
C VAL A 139 -13.36 17.18 1.34
N ILE A 140 -12.79 17.11 0.14
CA ILE A 140 -11.73 16.15 -0.17
C ILE A 140 -10.48 16.40 0.67
N MET A 141 -10.05 17.65 0.83
CA MET A 141 -8.92 17.97 1.70
C MET A 141 -9.18 17.57 3.15
N LYS A 142 -10.41 17.74 3.66
CA LYS A 142 -10.81 17.26 4.99
C LYS A 142 -10.77 15.74 5.08
N ILE A 143 -11.22 15.02 4.05
CA ILE A 143 -11.13 13.56 3.96
C ILE A 143 -9.66 13.13 3.99
N CYS A 144 -8.79 13.72 3.18
CA CYS A 144 -7.36 13.42 3.17
C CYS A 144 -6.71 13.65 4.54
N ALA A 145 -7.03 14.78 5.19
CA ALA A 145 -6.54 15.08 6.54
C ALA A 145 -7.05 14.07 7.58
N ALA A 146 -8.32 13.67 7.49
CA ALA A 146 -8.91 12.67 8.38
C ALA A 146 -8.27 11.29 8.19
N ILE A 147 -7.97 10.89 6.94
CA ILE A 147 -7.25 9.65 6.63
C ILE A 147 -5.87 9.67 7.31
N ILE A 148 -5.06 10.71 7.08
CA ILE A 148 -3.72 10.83 7.69
C ILE A 148 -3.80 10.78 9.21
N THR A 149 -4.72 11.54 9.79
CA THR A 149 -4.87 11.65 11.25
C THR A 149 -5.30 10.31 11.86
N ARG A 150 -6.32 9.65 11.29
CA ARG A 150 -6.79 8.32 11.70
C ARG A 150 -5.63 7.32 11.67
N THR A 151 -4.93 7.24 10.55
CA THR A 151 -3.86 6.26 10.38
C THR A 151 -2.73 6.49 11.37
N ILE A 152 -2.22 7.71 11.51
CA ILE A 152 -1.14 8.02 12.46
C ILE A 152 -1.57 7.68 13.90
N LEU A 153 -2.78 8.08 14.30
CA LEU A 153 -3.29 7.86 15.64
C LEU A 153 -3.38 6.36 15.99
N ILE A 154 -3.84 5.55 15.05
CA ILE A 154 -4.00 4.09 15.22
C ILE A 154 -2.63 3.37 15.16
N GLN A 155 -1.66 3.89 14.41
CA GLN A 155 -0.38 3.20 14.21
C GLN A 155 0.70 3.55 15.23
N ILE A 156 0.68 4.75 15.83
CA ILE A 156 1.66 5.18 16.85
C ILE A 156 1.80 4.18 18.02
N PRO A 157 0.72 3.59 18.57
CA PRO A 157 0.86 2.71 19.72
C PRO A 157 1.59 1.40 19.42
N LEU A 158 1.62 0.92 18.17
CA LEU A 158 2.29 -0.33 17.80
C LEU A 158 3.80 -0.29 18.10
N PRO A 159 4.61 0.66 17.59
CA PRO A 159 6.01 0.79 17.97
C PRO A 159 6.22 0.90 19.48
N VAL A 160 5.38 1.67 20.18
CA VAL A 160 5.49 1.86 21.63
C VAL A 160 5.29 0.54 22.37
N LEU A 161 4.26 -0.24 22.01
CA LEU A 161 4.02 -1.56 22.58
C LEU A 161 5.17 -2.54 22.28
N LEU A 162 5.76 -2.46 21.08
CA LEU A 162 6.91 -3.28 20.73
C LEU A 162 8.18 -2.92 21.53
N THR A 163 8.41 -1.64 21.86
CA THR A 163 9.54 -1.24 22.73
C THR A 163 9.48 -1.80 24.15
N ARG A 164 8.29 -2.27 24.58
CA ARG A 164 8.08 -2.89 25.90
C ARG A 164 8.42 -4.39 25.93
N LEU A 165 8.58 -5.02 24.77
CA LEU A 165 8.89 -6.45 24.66
C LEU A 165 10.39 -6.71 24.80
N CYS A 166 10.74 -7.86 25.38
CA CYS A 166 12.10 -8.37 25.34
C CYS A 166 12.26 -9.30 24.14
N PHE A 167 13.28 -9.04 23.34
CA PHE A 167 13.61 -9.85 22.17
C PHE A 167 14.91 -10.64 22.44
N THR A 168 15.05 -11.81 21.82
CA THR A 168 16.30 -12.59 21.88
C THR A 168 17.28 -12.13 20.80
N ARG A 169 18.57 -12.05 21.18
CA ARG A 169 19.66 -11.61 20.29
C ARG A 169 19.67 -12.45 19.00
N ALA A 170 19.76 -11.78 17.85
CA ALA A 170 19.85 -12.39 16.52
C ALA A 170 18.59 -13.14 16.02
N SER A 171 17.41 -12.56 16.25
CA SER A 171 16.16 -13.07 15.66
C SER A 171 16.14 -12.86 14.14
N ARG A 172 16.01 -13.95 13.38
CA ARG A 172 15.88 -13.94 11.91
C ARG A 172 14.42 -13.75 11.52
N LEU A 173 14.10 -12.61 10.94
CA LEU A 173 12.79 -12.34 10.34
C LEU A 173 12.59 -13.21 9.09
N SER A 174 11.33 -13.41 8.71
CA SER A 174 10.96 -14.17 7.51
C SER A 174 11.04 -13.32 6.24
N HIS A 175 10.86 -11.99 6.37
CA HIS A 175 10.78 -11.05 5.25
C HIS A 175 12.01 -10.12 5.15
N PRO A 176 12.24 -9.54 3.96
CA PRO A 176 13.30 -8.55 3.73
C PRO A 176 12.96 -7.15 4.25
N TYR A 177 11.86 -7.01 4.99
CA TYR A 177 11.38 -5.79 5.61
C TYR A 177 10.71 -6.12 6.95
N CYS A 178 10.62 -5.12 7.82
CA CYS A 178 10.06 -5.27 9.17
C CYS A 178 8.52 -5.22 9.16
N LEU A 179 7.87 -6.35 9.43
CA LEU A 179 6.41 -6.46 9.62
C LEU A 179 6.07 -6.80 11.07
N HIS A 180 4.96 -6.24 11.57
CA HIS A 180 4.48 -6.48 12.93
C HIS A 180 4.32 -7.97 13.31
N PRO A 181 3.62 -8.82 12.53
CA PRO A 181 3.47 -10.23 12.90
C PRO A 181 4.78 -11.02 12.82
N ASP A 182 5.76 -10.58 12.02
CA ASP A 182 7.07 -11.22 11.93
C ASP A 182 7.92 -10.85 13.16
N ILE A 183 7.90 -9.60 13.61
CA ILE A 183 8.64 -9.14 14.80
C ILE A 183 8.13 -9.84 16.08
N ILE A 184 6.82 -9.90 16.27
CA ILE A 184 6.22 -10.42 17.50
C ILE A 184 6.52 -11.91 17.70
N LYS A 185 6.61 -12.68 16.61
CA LYS A 185 6.93 -14.11 16.66
C LYS A 185 8.27 -14.41 17.35
N HIS A 186 9.17 -13.44 17.40
CA HIS A 186 10.50 -13.56 18.00
C HIS A 186 10.62 -12.93 19.39
N SER A 187 9.50 -12.48 19.98
CA SER A 187 9.47 -11.99 21.36
C SER A 187 9.70 -13.12 22.37
N GLY A 188 10.54 -12.88 23.38
CA GLY A 188 10.69 -13.74 24.56
C GLY A 188 9.70 -13.41 25.70
N SER A 189 8.88 -12.37 25.53
CA SER A 189 7.86 -11.92 26.50
C SER A 189 6.44 -12.17 26.00
N ASP A 190 5.45 -12.10 26.89
CA ASP A 190 4.02 -12.21 26.52
C ASP A 190 3.63 -11.16 25.47
N THR A 191 3.07 -11.64 24.37
CA THR A 191 2.71 -10.84 23.19
C THR A 191 1.21 -10.59 23.08
N ARG A 192 0.40 -11.04 24.04
CA ARG A 192 -1.07 -11.00 23.96
C ARG A 192 -1.62 -9.61 23.64
N ILE A 193 -1.15 -8.57 24.33
CA ILE A 193 -1.61 -7.19 24.11
C ILE A 193 -1.25 -6.71 22.69
N ASN A 194 -0.02 -6.98 22.24
CA ASN A 194 0.44 -6.60 20.90
C ASN A 194 -0.37 -7.33 19.81
N ASN A 195 -0.68 -8.61 20.00
CA ASN A 195 -1.50 -9.39 19.06
C ASN A 195 -2.94 -8.88 19.00
N VAL A 196 -3.58 -8.64 20.14
CA VAL A 196 -4.95 -8.11 20.21
C VAL A 196 -5.01 -6.73 19.57
N TYR A 197 -4.06 -5.85 19.90
CA TYR A 197 -4.03 -4.51 19.34
C TYR A 197 -3.73 -4.53 17.84
N GLY A 198 -2.75 -5.32 17.39
CA GLY A 198 -2.45 -5.48 15.96
C GLY A 198 -3.64 -6.04 15.16
N LEU A 199 -4.42 -6.96 15.73
CA LEU A 199 -5.66 -7.44 15.12
C LEU A 199 -6.74 -6.36 15.08
N PHE A 200 -6.87 -5.58 16.15
CA PHE A 200 -7.78 -4.44 16.20
C PHE A 200 -7.44 -3.41 15.11
N VAL A 201 -6.16 -3.06 14.96
CA VAL A 201 -5.68 -2.18 13.87
C VAL A 201 -6.10 -2.77 12.53
N LEU A 202 -5.72 -4.02 12.23
CA LEU A 202 -6.01 -4.68 10.95
C LEU A 202 -7.51 -4.68 10.60
N ILE A 203 -8.38 -4.99 11.57
CA ILE A 203 -9.83 -5.04 11.35
C ILE A 203 -10.39 -3.62 11.18
N SER A 204 -9.98 -2.69 12.06
CA SER A 204 -10.50 -1.32 12.06
C SER A 204 -10.00 -0.47 10.90
N THR A 205 -8.87 -0.81 10.27
CA THR A 205 -8.37 -0.19 9.05
C THR A 205 -8.79 -1.01 7.83
N LEU A 206 -7.97 -1.97 7.41
CA LEU A 206 -8.11 -2.72 6.17
C LEU A 206 -9.44 -3.50 6.08
N GLY A 207 -9.91 -4.08 7.19
CA GLY A 207 -11.17 -4.81 7.23
C GLY A 207 -12.39 -3.93 6.97
N LEU A 208 -12.51 -2.82 7.71
CA LEU A 208 -13.59 -1.85 7.52
C LEU A 208 -13.50 -1.17 6.15
N ASP A 209 -12.31 -0.79 5.71
CA ASP A 209 -12.11 -0.13 4.42
C ASP A 209 -12.56 -1.05 3.27
N LEU A 210 -12.20 -2.34 3.31
CA LEU A 210 -12.68 -3.33 2.35
C LEU A 210 -14.20 -3.48 2.37
N PHE A 211 -14.80 -3.56 3.57
CA PHE A 211 -16.26 -3.68 3.70
C PHE A 211 -16.98 -2.51 3.03
N PHE A 212 -16.55 -1.28 3.28
CA PHE A 212 -17.16 -0.09 2.68
C PHE A 212 -16.87 0.05 1.18
N VAL A 213 -15.71 -0.41 0.70
CA VAL A 213 -15.42 -0.50 -0.75
C VAL A 213 -16.42 -1.44 -1.43
N LEU A 214 -16.60 -2.65 -0.88
CA LEU A 214 -17.54 -3.63 -1.42
C LEU A 214 -18.97 -3.10 -1.40
N LEU A 215 -19.39 -2.49 -0.28
CA LEU A 215 -20.71 -1.87 -0.16
C LEU A 215 -20.91 -0.78 -1.22
N SER A 216 -19.92 0.11 -1.39
CA SER A 216 -19.95 1.17 -2.41
C SER A 216 -20.13 0.60 -3.81
N TYR A 217 -19.42 -0.48 -4.15
CA TYR A 217 -19.52 -1.13 -5.45
C TYR A 217 -20.83 -1.88 -5.67
N VAL A 218 -21.41 -2.49 -4.64
CA VAL A 218 -22.76 -3.06 -4.71
C VAL A 218 -23.78 -1.96 -5.02
N LEU A 219 -23.67 -0.81 -4.35
CA LEU A 219 -24.55 0.35 -4.60
C LEU A 219 -24.34 0.95 -6.00
N ILE A 220 -23.09 1.08 -6.46
CA ILE A 220 -22.76 1.51 -7.82
C ILE A 220 -23.39 0.55 -8.85
N LEU A 221 -23.23 -0.76 -8.66
CA LEU A 221 -23.78 -1.74 -9.59
C LEU A 221 -25.31 -1.67 -9.63
N LYS A 222 -25.98 -1.55 -8.47
CA LYS A 222 -27.43 -1.31 -8.39
C LYS A 222 -27.84 -0.04 -9.15
N ALA A 223 -27.09 1.06 -8.99
CA ALA A 223 -27.36 2.31 -9.70
C ALA A 223 -27.23 2.14 -11.22
N ILE A 224 -26.19 1.45 -11.68
CA ILE A 224 -25.95 1.17 -13.10
C ILE A 224 -27.07 0.30 -13.67
N LEU A 225 -27.52 -0.73 -12.95
CA LEU A 225 -28.59 -1.61 -13.41
C LEU A 225 -29.93 -0.88 -13.59
N ASN A 226 -30.16 0.22 -12.86
CA ASN A 226 -31.35 1.07 -13.03
C ASN A 226 -31.30 2.00 -14.25
N ILE A 227 -30.15 2.11 -14.94
CA ILE A 227 -30.04 2.92 -16.17
C ILE A 227 -30.81 2.23 -17.30
N ALA A 228 -31.59 2.98 -18.07
CA ALA A 228 -32.51 2.45 -19.07
C ALA A 228 -31.80 1.77 -20.25
N THR A 229 -30.67 2.32 -20.72
CA THR A 229 -30.02 1.83 -21.94
C THR A 229 -28.71 1.07 -21.66
N TRP A 230 -28.49 -0.04 -22.38
CA TRP A 230 -27.26 -0.83 -22.28
C TRP A 230 -26.00 -0.01 -22.60
N ARG A 231 -26.08 0.90 -23.57
CA ARG A 231 -24.96 1.76 -23.96
C ARG A 231 -24.52 2.69 -22.83
N GLU A 232 -25.47 3.27 -22.10
CA GLU A 232 -25.17 4.12 -20.94
C GLU A 232 -24.64 3.31 -19.76
N ARG A 233 -25.14 2.08 -19.54
CA ARG A 233 -24.57 1.14 -18.56
C ARG A 233 -23.09 0.85 -18.83
N LEU A 234 -22.77 0.52 -20.08
CA LEU A 234 -21.39 0.22 -20.48
C LEU A 234 -20.48 1.45 -20.31
N LYS A 235 -21.01 2.64 -20.62
CA LYS A 235 -20.30 3.91 -20.40
C LYS A 235 -20.03 4.15 -18.91
N ALA A 236 -21.01 3.92 -18.03
CA ALA A 236 -20.85 4.05 -16.59
C ALA A 236 -19.89 3.01 -15.99
N LEU A 237 -19.93 1.76 -16.44
CA LEU A 237 -18.95 0.75 -16.01
C LEU A 237 -17.53 1.12 -16.43
N ASN A 238 -17.35 1.62 -17.65
CA ASN A 238 -16.04 2.01 -18.16
C ASN A 238 -15.39 3.17 -17.36
N THR A 239 -16.18 4.00 -16.65
CA THR A 239 -15.62 5.01 -15.74
C THR A 239 -15.11 4.40 -14.42
N CYS A 240 -15.57 3.21 -14.05
CA CYS A 240 -15.18 2.52 -12.82
C CYS A 240 -14.02 1.54 -13.01
N ILE A 241 -13.78 1.05 -14.23
CA ILE A 241 -12.76 0.00 -14.51
C ILE A 241 -11.40 0.33 -13.88
N SER A 242 -10.92 1.57 -14.01
CA SER A 242 -9.63 1.97 -13.44
C SER A 242 -9.57 1.78 -11.92
N HIS A 243 -10.64 2.14 -11.21
CA HIS A 243 -10.72 1.99 -9.77
C HIS A 243 -10.97 0.54 -9.35
N ILE A 244 -11.77 -0.23 -10.10
CA ILE A 244 -11.92 -1.68 -9.89
C ILE A 244 -10.55 -2.37 -10.01
N CYS A 245 -9.76 -2.03 -11.03
CA CYS A 245 -8.40 -2.54 -11.17
C CYS A 245 -7.55 -2.20 -9.95
N ALA A 246 -7.57 -0.95 -9.46
CA ALA A 246 -6.82 -0.55 -8.26
C ALA A 246 -7.26 -1.33 -7.01
N VAL A 247 -8.57 -1.52 -6.81
CA VAL A 247 -9.13 -2.33 -5.70
C VAL A 247 -8.63 -3.78 -5.78
N LEU A 248 -8.69 -4.40 -6.96
CA LEU A 248 -8.24 -5.78 -7.15
C LEU A 248 -6.73 -5.90 -6.94
N LEU A 249 -5.94 -4.96 -7.45
CA LEU A 249 -4.49 -4.93 -7.29
C LEU A 249 -4.05 -4.79 -5.83
N PHE A 250 -4.80 -4.06 -5.02
CA PHE A 250 -4.52 -3.89 -3.59
C PHE A 250 -4.97 -5.10 -2.75
N PHE A 251 -6.24 -5.51 -2.88
CA PHE A 251 -6.83 -6.49 -1.97
C PHE A 251 -6.55 -7.96 -2.36
N ILE A 252 -6.40 -8.30 -3.65
CA ILE A 252 -6.13 -9.70 -4.04
C ILE A 252 -4.81 -10.20 -3.43
N PRO A 253 -3.66 -9.51 -3.58
CA PRO A 253 -2.41 -9.98 -2.99
C PRO A 253 -2.48 -10.14 -1.47
N MET A 254 -3.21 -9.25 -0.78
CA MET A 254 -3.41 -9.31 0.67
C MET A 254 -4.20 -10.57 1.08
N ILE A 255 -5.29 -10.86 0.37
CA ILE A 255 -6.11 -12.06 0.62
C ILE A 255 -5.29 -13.32 0.30
N CYS A 256 -4.55 -13.33 -0.82
CA CYS A 256 -3.65 -14.42 -1.17
C CYS A 256 -2.58 -14.64 -0.10
N LEU A 257 -1.94 -13.58 0.41
CA LEU A 257 -0.93 -13.71 1.47
C LEU A 257 -1.52 -14.30 2.75
N SER A 258 -2.75 -13.89 3.10
CA SER A 258 -3.48 -14.37 4.27
C SER A 258 -3.87 -15.85 4.15
N THR A 259 -4.30 -16.30 2.97
CA THR A 259 -4.64 -17.71 2.71
C THR A 259 -3.38 -18.57 2.67
N LEU A 260 -2.30 -18.11 2.05
CA LEU A 260 -1.01 -18.81 2.04
C LEU A 260 -0.43 -18.98 3.44
N HIS A 261 -0.55 -17.96 4.30
CA HIS A 261 -0.13 -18.05 5.70
C HIS A 261 -0.90 -19.13 6.47
N ARG A 262 -2.22 -19.23 6.28
CA ARG A 262 -3.07 -20.26 6.90
C ARG A 262 -2.82 -21.67 6.35
N LEU A 263 -2.50 -21.78 5.06
CA LEU A 263 -2.20 -23.05 4.38
C LEU A 263 -0.73 -23.50 4.56
N GLY A 264 0.04 -22.81 5.41
CA GLY A 264 1.50 -22.79 5.53
C GLY A 264 2.26 -24.11 5.73
N LYS A 265 1.60 -25.27 5.63
CA LYS A 265 2.26 -26.58 5.58
C LYS A 265 2.57 -27.09 4.16
N ARG A 266 2.10 -26.44 3.09
CA ARG A 266 2.24 -26.95 1.71
C ARG A 266 2.88 -26.00 0.68
N VAL A 267 3.25 -24.78 1.07
CA VAL A 267 3.71 -23.76 0.12
C VAL A 267 5.20 -23.49 0.32
N SER A 268 5.96 -23.43 -0.78
CA SER A 268 7.39 -23.14 -0.70
C SER A 268 7.62 -21.71 -0.17
N PRO A 269 8.67 -21.48 0.64
CA PRO A 269 9.04 -20.14 1.11
C PRO A 269 9.22 -19.10 -0.01
N GLN A 270 9.54 -19.57 -1.22
CA GLN A 270 9.71 -18.76 -2.43
C GLN A 270 8.39 -18.10 -2.87
N VAL A 271 7.31 -18.89 -2.96
CA VAL A 271 5.99 -18.40 -3.38
C VAL A 271 5.44 -17.40 -2.37
N TYR A 272 5.62 -17.69 -1.07
CA TYR A 272 5.20 -16.78 0.00
C TYR A 272 5.93 -15.41 -0.08
N THR A 273 7.26 -15.44 -0.26
CA THR A 273 8.06 -14.21 -0.38
C THR A 273 7.71 -13.43 -1.65
N LEU A 274 7.47 -14.12 -2.78
CA LEU A 274 7.06 -13.46 -4.03
C LEU A 274 5.70 -12.77 -3.88
N VAL A 275 4.71 -13.45 -3.31
CA VAL A 275 3.37 -12.87 -3.08
C VAL A 275 3.42 -11.69 -2.11
N ALA A 276 4.25 -11.77 -1.06
CA ALA A 276 4.45 -10.68 -0.13
C ALA A 276 5.09 -9.44 -0.82
N ASN A 277 6.07 -9.64 -1.70
CA ASN A 277 6.64 -8.54 -2.50
C ASN A 277 5.63 -7.98 -3.50
N LEU A 278 4.85 -8.84 -4.17
CA LEU A 278 3.80 -8.41 -5.09
C LEU A 278 2.73 -7.58 -4.37
N HIS A 279 2.39 -7.91 -3.12
CA HIS A 279 1.43 -7.14 -2.34
C HIS A 279 1.83 -5.68 -2.17
N PHE A 280 3.11 -5.39 -1.91
CA PHE A 280 3.59 -4.03 -1.72
C PHE A 280 4.05 -3.34 -3.01
N LEU A 281 4.41 -4.09 -4.06
CA LEU A 281 4.98 -3.55 -5.29
C LEU A 281 3.97 -3.41 -6.43
N ALA A 282 2.98 -4.31 -6.49
CA ALA A 282 2.03 -4.31 -7.60
C ALA A 282 1.18 -3.02 -7.63
N PRO A 283 0.61 -2.51 -6.52
CA PRO A 283 -0.16 -1.27 -6.57
C PRO A 283 0.70 -0.07 -7.00
N PRO A 284 1.86 0.24 -6.38
CA PRO A 284 2.70 1.36 -6.81
C PRO A 284 3.15 1.31 -8.27
N LEU A 285 3.34 0.11 -8.83
CA LEU A 285 3.79 -0.06 -10.21
C LEU A 285 2.63 0.06 -11.21
N LEU A 286 1.48 -0.54 -10.90
CA LEU A 286 0.39 -0.72 -11.85
C LEU A 286 -0.66 0.39 -11.77
N ASN A 287 -0.86 1.00 -10.60
CA ASN A 287 -1.78 2.14 -10.44
C ASN A 287 -1.46 3.25 -11.47
N PRO A 288 -0.19 3.72 -11.60
CA PRO A 288 0.16 4.72 -12.61
C PRO A 288 -0.22 4.36 -14.04
N ILE A 289 -0.04 3.09 -14.42
CA ILE A 289 -0.34 2.60 -15.77
C ILE A 289 -1.85 2.63 -15.99
N VAL A 290 -2.62 2.09 -15.05
CA VAL A 290 -4.08 2.02 -15.10
C VAL A 290 -4.69 3.42 -15.25
N TYR A 291 -4.25 4.38 -14.44
CA TYR A 291 -4.76 5.75 -14.50
C TYR A 291 -4.28 6.51 -15.73
N SER A 292 -3.04 6.31 -16.18
CA SER A 292 -2.49 6.96 -17.38
C SER A 292 -3.15 6.48 -18.67
N VAL A 293 -3.43 5.18 -18.80
CA VAL A 293 -4.08 4.61 -19.99
C VAL A 293 -5.50 5.17 -20.16
N LYS A 294 -6.24 5.31 -19.06
CA LYS A 294 -7.63 5.77 -19.08
C LYS A 294 -7.77 7.30 -19.14
N THR A 295 -6.85 8.05 -18.52
CA THR A 295 -6.96 9.51 -18.46
C THR A 295 -6.29 10.16 -19.67
N LYS A 296 -7.10 10.59 -20.65
CA LYS A 296 -6.60 11.24 -21.88
C LYS A 296 -5.68 12.45 -21.63
N VAL A 297 -5.90 13.20 -20.55
CA VAL A 297 -5.07 14.36 -20.18
C VAL A 297 -3.69 13.91 -19.72
N ILE A 298 -3.61 12.97 -18.77
CA ILE A 298 -2.35 12.36 -18.31
C ILE A 298 -1.59 11.74 -19.48
N ARG A 299 -2.28 10.93 -20.30
CA ARG A 299 -1.69 10.31 -21.49
C ARG A 299 -1.09 11.33 -22.47
N ARG A 300 -1.82 12.40 -22.79
CA ARG A 300 -1.34 13.45 -23.69
C ARG A 300 -0.11 14.17 -23.13
N ARG A 301 -0.09 14.45 -21.83
CA ARG A 301 1.07 15.07 -21.17
C ARG A 301 2.29 14.17 -21.19
N ILE A 302 2.13 12.88 -20.85
CA ILE A 302 3.21 11.89 -20.91
C ILE A 302 3.77 11.82 -22.34
N LEU A 303 2.91 11.68 -23.36
CA LEU A 303 3.35 11.64 -24.77
C LEU A 303 4.04 12.94 -25.21
N GLY A 304 3.54 14.10 -24.77
CA GLY A 304 4.18 15.40 -25.03
C GLY A 304 5.57 15.53 -24.41
N MET A 305 5.80 14.97 -23.21
CA MET A 305 7.12 14.95 -22.57
C MET A 305 8.13 14.08 -23.35
N PHE A 306 7.68 13.00 -23.99
CA PHE A 306 8.53 12.18 -24.86
C PHE A 306 8.80 12.86 -26.21
N HIS A 307 7.83 13.61 -26.76
CA HIS A 307 7.99 14.33 -28.03
C HIS A 307 8.83 15.61 -27.94
N GLN A 308 8.96 16.24 -26.77
CA GLN A 308 9.84 17.40 -26.57
C GLN A 308 11.29 17.02 -26.24
N ARG A 309 11.59 15.72 -26.12
CA ARG A 309 12.91 15.18 -25.77
C ARG A 309 13.59 14.38 -26.88
N GLY A 310 12.98 14.30 -28.07
CA GLY A 310 13.59 13.81 -29.31
C GLY A 310 13.76 14.96 -30.28
#